data_AF-A0A9D7YF99-F1
#
_entry.id   AF-A0A9D7YF99-F1
#
_cell.length_a   1.000
_cell.length_b   1.000
_cell.length_c   1.000
_cell.angle_alpha   90.00
_cell.angle_beta   90.00
_cell.angle_gamma   90.00
#
_symmetry.space_group_name_H-M   'P 1'
#
loop_
_entity.id
_entity.type
_entity.pdbx_description
1 polymer ?
#
loop_
_entity_poly.entity_id
_entity_poly.type
_entity_poly.pdbx_seq_one_letter_code
_entity_poly.pdbx_strand_id
1 'polypeptide(L)' 'MIDFSINITQACKVLHLSKSSYYYKRKIKDDSEIIDAINKLVDKHPRNGFWLLFNRLRKLGFE' A
#
# COMPACT_ATOMS: atom_id res chain seq x y z
N MET A 1 -9.33 32.36 -15.71
CA MET A 1 -8.54 31.49 -14.83
C MET A 1 -7.08 31.87 -15.04
N ILE A 2 -6.42 32.37 -13.99
CA ILE A 2 -5.05 32.90 -14.14
C ILE A 2 -4.10 31.71 -14.13
N ASP A 3 -3.61 31.34 -15.30
CA ASP A 3 -2.55 30.34 -15.47
C ASP A 3 -1.22 31.00 -15.10
N PHE A 4 -0.92 31.04 -13.81
CA PHE A 4 0.42 31.37 -13.36
C PHE A 4 1.32 30.20 -13.75
N SER A 5 2.15 30.39 -14.78
CA SER A 5 3.21 29.46 -15.20
C SER A 5 4.33 29.40 -14.14
N ILE A 6 3.99 28.97 -12.93
CA ILE A 6 4.92 28.81 -11.80
C ILE A 6 5.57 27.44 -11.92
N ASN A 7 6.89 27.40 -11.82
CA ASN A 7 7.64 26.16 -11.76
C ASN A 7 7.21 25.37 -10.49
N ILE A 8 6.94 24.07 -10.63
CA ILE A 8 6.60 23.15 -9.53
C ILE A 8 7.55 23.33 -8.32
N THR A 9 8.83 23.62 -8.58
CA THR A 9 9.82 23.91 -7.54
C THR A 9 9.45 25.13 -6.68
N GLN A 10 9.03 26.22 -7.31
CA GLN A 10 8.63 27.44 -6.62
C GLN A 10 7.31 27.23 -5.88
N ALA A 11 6.34 26.55 -6.52
CA ALA A 11 5.07 26.20 -5.88
C ALA A 11 5.28 25.34 -4.63
N CYS A 12 6.08 24.27 -4.72
CA CYS A 12 6.41 23.42 -3.56
C CYS A 12 7.11 24.20 -2.44
N LYS A 13 8.02 25.13 -2.77
CA LYS A 13 8.70 25.98 -1.77
C LYS A 13 7.72 26.88 -1.01
N VAL A 14 6.81 27.55 -1.72
CA VAL A 14 5.80 28.44 -1.12
C VAL A 14 4.82 27.65 -0.26
N LEU A 15 4.43 26.46 -0.71
CA LEU A 15 3.51 25.57 0.01
C LEU A 15 4.18 24.75 1.12
N HIS A 16 5.49 24.92 1.34
CA HIS A 16 6.29 24.12 2.28
C HIS A 16 6.14 22.59 2.06
N LEU A 17 5.93 22.17 0.81
CA LEU A 17 5.84 20.76 0.41
C LEU A 17 7.16 20.28 -0.18
N SER A 18 7.48 19.00 0.06
CA SER A 18 8.56 18.36 -0.69
C SER A 18 8.10 18.04 -2.11
N LYS A 19 9.02 18.13 -3.09
CA LYS A 19 8.74 17.69 -4.47
C LYS A 19 8.30 16.22 -4.51
N SER A 20 8.91 15.37 -3.69
CA SER A 20 8.58 13.95 -3.61
C SER A 20 7.13 13.74 -3.21
N SER A 21 6.61 14.53 -2.26
CA SER A 21 5.19 14.49 -1.86
C SER A 21 4.28 14.96 -2.99
N TYR A 22 4.66 15.99 -3.73
CA TYR A 22 3.90 16.47 -4.89
C TYR A 22 3.80 15.43 -6.01
N TYR A 23 4.90 14.74 -6.31
CA TYR A 23 4.91 13.69 -7.35
C TYR A 23 4.40 12.34 -6.86
N TYR A 24 4.22 12.15 -5.55
CA TYR A 24 3.76 10.89 -5.00
C TYR A 24 2.34 10.59 -5.50
N LYS A 25 2.21 9.54 -6.30
CA LYS A 25 0.92 8.97 -6.67
C LYS A 25 0.70 7.73 -5.82
N ARG A 26 -0.27 7.79 -4.92
CA ARG A 26 -0.70 6.62 -4.15
C ARG A 26 -1.15 5.55 -5.13
N LYS A 27 -0.46 4.41 -5.14
CA LYS A 27 -0.97 3.18 -5.77
C LYS A 27 -1.89 2.52 -4.76
N ILE A 28 -3.15 2.36 -5.13
CA ILE A 28 -4.09 1.55 -4.35
C ILE A 28 -3.69 0.09 -4.64
N LYS A 29 -3.23 -0.62 -3.61
CA LYS A 29 -2.97 -2.05 -3.69
C LYS A 29 -4.27 -2.76 -3.30
N ASP A 30 -4.74 -3.66 -4.15
CA ASP A 30 -5.87 -4.52 -3.81
C ASP A 30 -5.32 -5.80 -3.18
N ASP A 31 -5.28 -5.83 -1.86
CA ASP A 31 -4.82 -6.98 -1.07
C ASP A 31 -6.00 -7.85 -0.59
N SER A 32 -7.20 -7.65 -1.14
CA SER A 32 -8.44 -8.32 -0.70
C SER A 32 -8.33 -9.84 -0.78
N GLU A 33 -7.69 -10.37 -1.81
CA GLU A 33 -7.47 -11.81 -1.99
C GLU A 33 -6.57 -12.40 -0.89
N ILE A 34 -5.51 -11.68 -0.52
CA ILE A 34 -4.56 -12.09 0.53
C ILE A 34 -5.26 -12.09 1.89
N ILE A 35 -6.08 -11.06 2.14
CA ILE A 35 -6.86 -10.93 3.38
C ILE A 35 -7.84 -12.11 3.50
N ASP A 36 -8.60 -12.42 2.45
CA ASP A 36 -9.54 -13.53 2.43
C ASP A 36 -8.84 -14.89 2.64
N ALA A 37 -7.71 -15.11 1.95
CA ALA A 37 -6.92 -16.33 2.08
C ALA A 37 -6.34 -16.52 3.50
N ILE A 38 -5.85 -15.45 4.13
CA ILE A 38 -5.38 -15.49 5.53
C ILE A 38 -6.53 -15.83 6.47
N ASN A 39 -7.68 -15.18 6.33
CA ASN A 39 -8.83 -15.42 7.21
C ASN A 39 -9.30 -16.88 7.14
N LYS A 40 -9.37 -17.45 5.93
CA LYS A 40 -9.66 -18.89 5.73
C LYS A 40 -8.65 -19.80 6.43
N LEU A 41 -7.37 -19.44 6.43
CA LEU A 41 -6.33 -20.21 7.12
C LEU A 41 -6.41 -20.10 8.63
N VAL A 42 -6.78 -18.93 9.16
CA VAL A 42 -7.02 -18.68 10.59
C VAL A 42 -8.18 -19.55 11.08
N ASP A 43 -9.32 -19.51 10.38
CA ASP A 43 -10.52 -20.28 10.74
C ASP A 43 -10.25 -21.79 10.70
N LYS A 44 -9.51 -22.26 9.70
CA LYS A 44 -9.14 -23.68 9.57
C LYS A 44 -8.12 -24.13 10.63
N HIS A 45 -7.27 -23.23 11.11
CA HIS A 45 -6.15 -23.58 11.99
C HIS A 45 -5.95 -22.57 13.14
N PRO A 46 -6.90 -22.45 14.08
CA PRO A 46 -6.88 -21.42 15.12
C PRO A 46 -5.72 -21.53 16.12
N ARG A 47 -5.09 -22.71 16.24
CA ARG A 47 -3.90 -22.93 17.09
C ARG A 47 -2.60 -22.45 16.42
N ASN A 48 -2.60 -22.27 15.10
CA ASN A 48 -1.39 -21.85 14.40
C ASN A 48 -1.13 -20.37 14.64
N GLY A 49 0.09 -20.05 15.09
CA GLY A 49 0.55 -18.67 15.14
C GLY A 49 0.76 -18.09 13.74
N PHE A 50 0.86 -16.76 13.68
CA PHE A 50 1.00 -15.99 12.44
C PHE A 50 2.09 -16.52 11.49
N TRP A 51 3.27 -16.88 12.02
CA TRP A 51 4.41 -17.31 11.19
C TRP A 51 4.13 -18.60 10.40
N LEU A 52 3.37 -19.53 11.00
CA LEU A 52 2.94 -20.77 10.33
C LEU A 52 1.90 -20.48 9.25
N LEU A 53 0.96 -19.58 9.52
CA LEU A 53 -0.07 -19.17 8.56
C LEU A 53 0.55 -18.41 7.39
N PHE A 54 1.48 -17.48 7.66
CA PHE A 54 2.23 -16.74 6.65
C PHE A 54 3.02 -17.66 5.71
N ASN A 55 3.74 -18.64 6.26
CA ASN A 55 4.48 -19.60 5.42
C ASN A 55 3.55 -20.50 4.60
N ARG A 56 2.37 -20.85 5.12
CA ARG A 56 1.36 -21.59 4.35
C ARG A 56 0.76 -20.74 3.23
N LEU A 57 0.46 -19.48 3.52
CA LEU A 57 -0.07 -18.53 2.56
C LEU A 57 0.89 -18.36 1.37
N ARG A 58 2.20 -18.23 1.62
CA ARG A 58 3.21 -18.17 0.56
C ARG A 58 3.35 -19.47 -0.23
N LYS A 59 3.21 -20.62 0.43
CA LYS A 59 3.18 -21.93 -0.26
C LYS A 59 1.96 -22.09 -1.18
N LEU A 60 0.89 -21.33 -0.95
CA LEU A 60 -0.29 -21.28 -1.82
C LEU A 60 -0.13 -20.29 -2.99
N GLY A 61 1.00 -19.57 -3.06
CA GLY A 61 1.31 -18.66 -4.17
C GLY A 61 0.88 -17.20 -3.96
N PHE A 62 0.45 -16.82 -2.75
CA PHE A 62 0.14 -15.43 -2.41
C PHE A 62 1.41 -14.69 -1.95
N GLU A 63 1.63 -13.45 -2.45
CA GLU A 63 2.78 -12.57 -2.14
C GLU A 63 2.39 -11.16 -1.67
#